data_AF-R7QQA1-F1
#
_entry.id   AF-R7QQA1-F1
#
_cell.length_a   1.000
_cell.length_b   1.000
_cell.length_c   1.000
_cell.angle_alpha   90.00
_cell.angle_beta   90.00
_cell.angle_gamma   90.00
#
_symmetry.space_group_name_H-M   'P 1'
#
loop_
_entity.id
_entity.type
_entity.pdbx_description
1 polymer ?
#
loop_
_entity_poly.entity_id
_entity_poly.type
_entity_poly.pdbx_seq_one_letter_code
_entity_poly.pdbx_strand_id
1 'polypeptide(L)'
;MMLLRSAISTRAFRHSYVTLLVIFYIHHLFVAAAAKCKGTINYTVSFTYEWTLQNDPGQPPEEPVGFGRMHCASHNDKYVMWKPQRTASPAIQKFVDQDDDNSDEKLRNEIEPDKDNILSYNASIRDMVVNDESEDLILKISADFSLISCIAQLVPSPGWFVGIHSRDMCNETDEASEFVRIDSRALVGWISGRYNDTEYFVEEYTEADPPMEITQVTGKLEQYGEVNIRSDDFKESQESMRACFPAGELVTMADGSRQPIESISRNDAVASTDLETPSEIFMHSHADPHAVASFVHVQYADGEKTGNLRVSPGHYVYRRGQDSMPMLLKAADIAVGDFLIGADRLPKRVVQVSSVTGSGLFNPHSLNGDLIVSGVRVSCFTTAVKPLVASSAMAPLRLLHRIGSYRLQDLLSWKIFDYVRSGSTYPGEL
;
A
#
# COMPACT_ATOMS: atom_id res chain seq x y z
N MET A 1 80.45 5.64 -17.01
CA MET A 1 79.99 4.52 -16.16
C MET A 1 78.91 5.04 -15.23
N MET A 2 77.71 4.49 -15.36
CA MET A 2 76.48 4.85 -14.63
C MET A 2 76.64 4.79 -13.11
N LEU A 3 76.00 5.72 -12.39
CA LEU A 3 75.31 5.43 -11.12
C LEU A 3 74.09 6.35 -11.02
N LEU A 4 72.92 5.86 -11.48
CA LEU A 4 71.63 6.32 -10.99
C LEU A 4 71.47 5.83 -9.54
N ARG A 5 71.16 6.72 -8.60
CA ARG A 5 70.50 6.36 -7.34
C ARG A 5 69.20 7.14 -7.19
N SER A 6 68.17 6.36 -6.93
CA SER A 6 66.74 6.66 -6.92
C SER A 6 66.34 7.66 -5.83
N ALA A 7 65.67 8.74 -6.24
CA ALA A 7 64.77 9.51 -5.40
C ALA A 7 63.33 9.19 -5.83
N ILE A 8 62.84 8.00 -5.48
CA ILE A 8 61.44 7.64 -5.67
C ILE A 8 60.69 7.99 -4.38
N SER A 9 60.12 9.20 -4.41
CA SER A 9 58.86 9.62 -3.80
C SER A 9 58.37 8.86 -2.56
N THR A 10 58.78 9.30 -1.37
CA THR A 10 58.09 9.02 -0.09
C THR A 10 56.76 9.78 0.05
N ARG A 11 56.39 10.61 -0.93
CA ARG A 11 55.14 11.40 -0.92
C ARG A 11 53.95 10.66 -1.52
N ALA A 12 54.20 9.73 -2.46
CA ALA A 12 53.15 8.92 -3.09
C ALA A 12 52.60 7.83 -2.15
N PHE A 13 53.42 7.26 -1.27
CA PHE A 13 53.01 6.17 -0.38
C PHE A 13 52.10 6.61 0.79
N ARG A 14 52.23 7.87 1.24
CA ARG A 14 51.36 8.44 2.29
C ARG A 14 49.97 8.84 1.78
N HIS A 15 49.80 9.12 0.49
CA HIS A 15 48.48 9.43 -0.07
C HIS A 15 47.65 8.17 -0.24
N SER A 16 48.22 7.07 -0.77
CA SER A 16 47.46 5.82 -0.96
C SER A 16 46.94 5.19 0.34
N TYR A 17 47.65 5.33 1.47
CA TYR A 17 47.21 4.78 2.76
C TYR A 17 46.07 5.59 3.41
N VAL A 18 46.10 6.92 3.27
CA VAL A 18 45.02 7.79 3.78
C VAL A 18 43.77 7.67 2.91
N THR A 19 43.92 7.54 1.58
CA THR A 19 42.78 7.30 0.68
C THR A 19 42.15 5.93 0.91
N LEU A 20 42.93 4.88 1.15
CA LEU A 20 42.39 3.55 1.49
C LEU A 20 41.70 3.52 2.86
N LEU A 21 42.24 4.22 3.88
CA LEU A 21 41.57 4.34 5.19
C LEU A 21 40.29 5.16 5.13
N VAL A 22 40.26 6.23 4.32
CA VAL A 22 39.03 7.02 4.09
C VAL A 22 38.01 6.22 3.28
N ILE A 23 38.43 5.43 2.28
CA ILE A 23 37.53 4.52 1.56
C ILE A 23 37.02 3.41 2.49
N PHE A 24 37.86 2.79 3.34
CA PHE A 24 37.44 1.78 4.31
C PHE A 24 36.52 2.36 5.40
N TYR A 25 36.75 3.61 5.81
CA TYR A 25 35.89 4.35 6.77
C TYR A 25 34.56 4.77 6.13
N ILE A 26 34.56 5.18 4.85
CA ILE A 26 33.35 5.49 4.07
C ILE A 26 32.58 4.20 3.70
N HIS A 27 33.25 3.08 3.46
CA HIS A 27 32.62 1.77 3.27
C HIS A 27 32.00 1.24 4.57
N HIS A 28 32.63 1.50 5.73
CA HIS A 28 32.04 1.18 7.03
C HIS A 28 30.98 2.19 7.52
N LEU A 29 30.86 3.35 6.88
CA LEU A 29 29.83 4.35 7.15
C LEU A 29 28.54 4.14 6.34
N PHE A 30 28.50 3.16 5.41
CA PHE A 30 27.32 2.87 4.57
C PHE A 30 26.93 1.39 4.59
N VAL A 31 26.96 0.76 5.77
CA VAL A 31 26.14 -0.43 6.04
C VAL A 31 25.52 -0.26 7.43
N ALA A 32 24.64 0.73 7.57
CA ALA A 32 23.60 0.60 8.57
C ALA A 32 22.64 -0.45 8.00
N ALA A 33 22.70 -1.69 8.52
CA ALA A 33 21.63 -2.63 8.25
C ALA A 33 20.33 -1.95 8.68
N ALA A 34 19.33 -1.89 7.79
CA ALA A 34 18.00 -1.39 8.12
C ALA A 34 17.58 -1.97 9.48
N ALA A 35 17.37 -1.10 10.45
CA ALA A 35 17.16 -1.55 11.82
C ALA A 35 15.75 -2.15 11.91
N LYS A 36 15.58 -3.47 12.07
CA LYS A 36 14.27 -4.13 12.12
C LYS A 36 13.22 -3.39 12.98
N CYS A 37 11.93 -3.52 12.62
CA CYS A 37 10.83 -2.94 13.40
C CYS A 37 10.96 -3.26 14.89
N LYS A 38 10.70 -2.27 15.75
CA LYS A 38 10.88 -2.46 17.20
C LYS A 38 9.56 -2.82 17.87
N GLY A 39 9.62 -3.85 18.71
CA GLY A 39 8.50 -4.25 19.57
C GLY A 39 7.52 -5.21 18.89
N THR A 40 6.32 -5.27 19.46
CA THR A 40 5.22 -6.11 18.97
C THR A 40 3.95 -5.30 18.85
N ILE A 41 3.14 -5.58 17.85
CA ILE A 41 1.87 -4.88 17.58
C ILE A 41 0.77 -5.90 17.28
N ASN A 42 -0.47 -5.59 17.65
CA ASN A 42 -1.61 -6.43 17.31
C ASN A 42 -2.30 -5.89 16.07
N TYR A 43 -2.48 -6.73 15.06
CA TYR A 43 -3.32 -6.43 13.91
C TYR A 43 -4.65 -7.15 14.02
N THR A 44 -5.70 -6.44 13.64
CA THR A 44 -7.03 -6.96 13.37
C THR A 44 -7.14 -7.22 11.86
N VAL A 45 -7.42 -8.47 11.52
CA VAL A 45 -7.68 -8.92 10.16
C VAL A 45 -9.17 -9.17 10.01
N SER A 46 -9.81 -8.42 9.12
CA SER A 46 -11.23 -8.55 8.79
C SER A 46 -11.35 -8.87 7.30
N PHE A 47 -12.27 -9.74 6.92
CA PHE A 47 -12.51 -10.13 5.54
C PHE A 47 -13.94 -9.82 5.15
N THR A 48 -14.13 -9.20 4.00
CA THR A 48 -15.45 -9.01 3.42
C THR A 48 -15.50 -9.81 2.13
N TYR A 49 -16.45 -10.74 2.04
CA TYR A 49 -16.64 -11.50 0.81
C TYR A 49 -17.76 -10.90 -0.02
N GLU A 50 -17.46 -10.64 -1.28
CA GLU A 50 -18.42 -10.15 -2.24
C GLU A 50 -18.54 -11.17 -3.38
N TRP A 51 -19.74 -11.72 -3.54
CA TRP A 51 -20.08 -12.50 -4.73
C TRP A 51 -21.28 -11.83 -5.40
N THR A 52 -21.10 -11.42 -6.66
CA THR A 52 -22.16 -10.81 -7.47
C THR A 52 -22.18 -11.44 -8.87
N LEU A 53 -23.36 -11.51 -9.48
CA LEU A 53 -23.54 -11.94 -10.88
C LEU A 53 -22.77 -11.05 -11.89
N GLN A 54 -22.33 -9.87 -11.47
CA GLN A 54 -21.53 -8.95 -12.28
C GLN A 54 -20.03 -9.31 -12.26
N ASN A 55 -19.56 -9.92 -11.17
CA ASN A 55 -18.16 -10.30 -10.99
C ASN A 55 -17.93 -11.80 -11.30
N ASP A 56 -18.96 -12.65 -11.23
CA ASP A 56 -18.96 -14.05 -11.70
C ASP A 56 -20.09 -14.27 -12.73
N PRO A 57 -19.82 -14.11 -14.05
CA PRO A 57 -20.86 -14.20 -15.08
C PRO A 57 -21.34 -15.64 -15.36
N GLY A 58 -20.84 -16.63 -14.62
CA GLY A 58 -21.29 -18.02 -14.70
C GLY A 58 -22.67 -18.25 -14.07
N GLN A 59 -23.25 -19.44 -14.26
CA GLN A 59 -24.41 -19.83 -13.47
C GLN A 59 -23.96 -20.04 -12.01
N PRO A 60 -24.52 -19.30 -11.02
CA PRO A 60 -24.28 -19.62 -9.62
C PRO A 60 -24.68 -21.08 -9.34
N PRO A 61 -23.94 -21.76 -8.44
CA PRO A 61 -24.44 -22.97 -7.80
C PRO A 61 -25.89 -22.81 -7.31
N GLU A 62 -26.67 -23.90 -7.37
CA GLU A 62 -28.02 -23.92 -6.75
C GLU A 62 -27.93 -23.76 -5.21
N GLU A 63 -26.80 -24.13 -4.63
CA GLU A 63 -26.46 -23.88 -3.22
C GLU A 63 -25.78 -22.51 -3.04
N PRO A 64 -25.95 -21.83 -1.90
CA PRO A 64 -25.27 -20.55 -1.67
C PRO A 64 -23.75 -20.74 -1.70
N VAL A 65 -23.08 -20.00 -2.58
CA VAL A 65 -21.63 -19.83 -2.51
C VAL A 65 -21.30 -19.18 -1.17
N GLY A 66 -20.27 -19.68 -0.51
CA GLY A 66 -19.78 -19.22 0.77
C GLY A 66 -18.29 -19.49 0.90
N PHE A 67 -17.79 -19.25 2.08
CA PHE A 67 -16.40 -19.47 2.41
C PHE A 67 -16.31 -20.25 3.71
N GLY A 68 -15.43 -21.24 3.72
CA GLY A 68 -15.08 -21.93 4.96
C GLY A 68 -14.42 -20.97 5.95
N ARG A 69 -14.16 -21.45 7.16
CA ARG A 69 -13.45 -20.67 8.17
C ARG A 69 -12.13 -20.12 7.62
N MET A 70 -11.83 -18.90 8.03
CA MET A 70 -10.57 -18.25 7.70
C MET A 70 -9.52 -18.62 8.74
N HIS A 71 -8.37 -19.08 8.28
CA HIS A 71 -7.21 -19.38 9.12
C HIS A 71 -6.09 -18.39 8.82
N CYS A 72 -5.54 -17.76 9.85
CA CYS A 72 -4.47 -16.78 9.71
C CYS A 72 -3.32 -17.06 10.67
N ALA A 73 -2.10 -16.77 10.23
CA ALA A 73 -0.91 -16.81 11.05
C ALA A 73 0.04 -15.64 10.76
N SER A 74 0.70 -15.18 11.82
CA SER A 74 1.89 -14.32 11.74
C SER A 74 3.14 -15.18 11.91
N HIS A 75 4.11 -15.01 11.03
CA HIS A 75 5.21 -15.94 10.90
C HIS A 75 6.49 -15.29 10.37
N ASN A 76 7.61 -16.02 10.47
CA ASN A 76 8.89 -15.63 9.89
C ASN A 76 9.02 -16.13 8.43
N ASP A 77 10.16 -15.84 7.79
CA ASP A 77 10.43 -16.20 6.39
C ASP A 77 10.69 -17.71 6.14
N LYS A 78 10.84 -18.51 7.20
CA LYS A 78 11.06 -19.95 7.12
C LYS A 78 9.77 -20.75 6.98
N TYR A 79 8.67 -20.21 7.48
CA TYR A 79 7.35 -20.80 7.31
C TYR A 79 6.65 -20.27 6.06
N VAL A 80 6.01 -21.18 5.33
CA VAL A 80 5.18 -20.85 4.16
C VAL A 80 3.87 -21.59 4.31
N MET A 81 2.79 -20.87 4.59
CA MET A 81 1.44 -21.44 4.64
C MET A 81 1.02 -21.95 3.26
N TRP A 82 1.11 -21.07 2.27
CA TRP A 82 0.88 -21.35 0.86
C TRP A 82 1.57 -20.27 0.03
N LYS A 83 1.84 -20.53 -1.26
CA LYS A 83 2.40 -19.55 -2.19
C LYS A 83 2.10 -19.98 -3.63
N PRO A 84 1.81 -19.05 -4.54
CA PRO A 84 1.69 -19.37 -5.96
C PRO A 84 2.93 -20.11 -6.47
N GLN A 85 2.73 -21.04 -7.42
CA GLN A 85 3.81 -21.84 -8.03
C GLN A 85 4.56 -22.74 -7.03
N ARG A 86 3.91 -23.10 -5.93
CA ARG A 86 4.38 -24.15 -5.01
C ARG A 86 3.30 -25.19 -4.83
N THR A 87 3.71 -26.43 -4.59
CA THR A 87 2.78 -27.50 -4.19
C THR A 87 2.22 -27.19 -2.80
N ALA A 88 0.90 -27.29 -2.65
CA ALA A 88 0.24 -27.16 -1.36
C ALA A 88 0.69 -28.26 -0.38
N SER A 89 0.74 -27.96 0.93
CA SER A 89 0.98 -29.00 1.93
C SER A 89 -0.18 -30.00 1.97
N PRO A 90 0.04 -31.24 2.42
CA PRO A 90 -1.06 -32.20 2.57
C PRO A 90 -2.21 -31.70 3.45
N ALA A 91 -1.95 -30.85 4.45
CA ALA A 91 -3.03 -30.25 5.25
C ALA A 91 -3.77 -29.15 4.48
N ILE A 92 -3.08 -28.30 3.71
CA ILE A 92 -3.73 -27.30 2.87
C ILE A 92 -4.60 -27.96 1.81
N GLN A 93 -4.14 -29.04 1.17
CA GLN A 93 -4.97 -29.82 0.24
C GLN A 93 -6.23 -30.33 0.93
N LYS A 94 -6.08 -31.09 2.02
CA LYS A 94 -7.25 -31.62 2.76
C LYS A 94 -8.21 -30.53 3.28
N PHE A 95 -7.69 -29.38 3.68
CA PHE A 95 -8.49 -28.23 4.07
C PHE A 95 -9.32 -27.69 2.91
N VAL A 96 -8.67 -27.47 1.76
CA VAL A 96 -9.29 -26.84 0.60
C VAL A 96 -10.18 -27.79 -0.20
N ASP A 97 -9.93 -29.10 -0.13
CA ASP A 97 -10.63 -30.10 -0.93
C ASP A 97 -11.88 -30.67 -0.22
N GLN A 98 -12.15 -30.26 1.03
CA GLN A 98 -13.39 -30.64 1.75
C GLN A 98 -13.52 -32.14 2.05
N ASP A 99 -12.44 -32.91 1.92
CA ASP A 99 -12.42 -34.37 2.05
C ASP A 99 -12.42 -34.90 3.51
N ASP A 100 -12.62 -34.02 4.50
CA ASP A 100 -12.44 -34.36 5.90
C ASP A 100 -13.27 -33.45 6.83
N ASP A 101 -14.21 -34.03 7.59
CA ASP A 101 -15.08 -33.31 8.54
C ASP A 101 -14.30 -32.54 9.63
N ASN A 102 -13.00 -32.81 9.80
CA ASN A 102 -12.13 -32.15 10.78
C ASN A 102 -10.95 -31.40 10.13
N SER A 103 -11.11 -30.96 8.88
CA SER A 103 -10.02 -30.34 8.11
C SER A 103 -9.45 -29.07 8.78
N ASP A 104 -10.28 -28.22 9.39
CA ASP A 104 -9.83 -27.03 10.14
C ASP A 104 -8.99 -27.39 11.37
N GLU A 105 -9.38 -28.44 12.10
CA GLU A 105 -8.63 -28.88 13.29
C GLU A 105 -7.27 -29.45 12.87
N LYS A 106 -7.22 -30.18 11.76
CA LYS A 106 -5.96 -30.70 11.21
C LYS A 106 -5.05 -29.57 10.74
N LEU A 107 -5.60 -28.57 10.07
CA LEU A 107 -4.85 -27.39 9.67
C LEU A 107 -4.32 -26.63 10.89
N ARG A 108 -5.14 -26.40 11.91
CA ARG A 108 -4.70 -25.81 13.19
C ARG A 108 -3.54 -26.60 13.81
N ASN A 109 -3.66 -27.92 13.86
CA ASN A 109 -2.66 -28.79 14.49
C ASN A 109 -1.34 -28.86 13.70
N GLU A 110 -1.31 -28.45 12.42
CA GLU A 110 -0.08 -28.24 11.66
C GLU A 110 0.55 -26.87 11.95
N ILE A 111 -0.27 -25.81 12.04
CA ILE A 111 0.23 -24.43 12.13
C ILE A 111 0.58 -24.03 13.56
N GLU A 112 -0.37 -24.19 14.49
CA GLU A 112 -0.27 -23.61 15.83
C GLU A 112 0.93 -24.10 16.65
N PRO A 113 1.37 -25.39 16.56
CA PRO A 113 2.50 -25.88 17.34
C PRO A 113 3.88 -25.39 16.87
N ASP A 114 4.04 -24.89 15.64
CA ASP A 114 5.34 -24.45 15.10
C ASP A 114 5.77 -23.09 15.67
N LYS A 115 6.08 -23.05 16.97
CA LYS A 115 6.48 -21.81 17.68
C LYS A 115 7.83 -21.25 17.25
N ASP A 116 8.64 -22.02 16.53
CA ASP A 116 9.91 -21.55 15.99
C ASP A 116 9.69 -20.64 14.77
N ASN A 117 8.59 -20.83 14.05
CA ASN A 117 8.28 -20.05 12.85
C ASN A 117 6.96 -19.27 12.89
N ILE A 118 6.07 -19.56 13.84
CA ILE A 118 4.78 -18.91 14.05
C ILE A 118 4.75 -18.16 15.39
N LEU A 119 4.40 -16.87 15.34
CA LEU A 119 4.22 -16.05 16.54
C LEU A 119 2.78 -16.07 17.05
N SER A 120 1.82 -15.94 16.15
CA SER A 120 0.40 -15.86 16.46
C SER A 120 -0.39 -16.59 15.39
N TYR A 121 -1.41 -17.35 15.81
CA TYR A 121 -2.36 -18.03 14.95
C TYR A 121 -3.76 -17.71 15.45
N ASN A 122 -4.69 -17.48 14.53
CA ASN A 122 -6.10 -17.25 14.83
C ASN A 122 -6.97 -17.71 13.66
N ALA A 123 -8.20 -18.14 13.95
CA ALA A 123 -9.15 -18.59 12.94
C ALA A 123 -10.58 -18.17 13.29
N SER A 124 -11.42 -17.97 12.28
CA SER A 124 -12.84 -17.66 12.52
C SER A 124 -13.55 -18.85 13.19
N ILE A 125 -14.57 -18.58 14.00
CA ILE A 125 -15.32 -19.64 14.69
C ILE A 125 -16.46 -20.19 13.85
N ARG A 126 -16.81 -19.53 12.74
CA ARG A 126 -17.89 -19.91 11.83
C ARG A 126 -17.49 -19.76 10.37
N ASP A 127 -18.17 -20.52 9.52
CA ASP A 127 -18.16 -20.34 8.07
C ASP A 127 -18.82 -19.00 7.72
N MET A 128 -18.39 -18.42 6.60
CA MET A 128 -18.88 -17.13 6.12
C MET A 128 -19.83 -17.32 4.95
N VAL A 129 -20.96 -16.62 5.04
CA VAL A 129 -21.93 -16.51 3.95
C VAL A 129 -21.59 -15.29 3.11
N VAL A 130 -21.86 -15.34 1.81
CA VAL A 130 -21.68 -14.21 0.89
C VAL A 130 -22.33 -12.93 1.43
N ASN A 131 -21.60 -11.82 1.34
CA ASN A 131 -21.95 -10.50 1.87
C ASN A 131 -21.97 -10.38 3.42
N ASP A 132 -21.44 -11.35 4.16
CA ASP A 132 -21.13 -11.21 5.59
C ASP A 132 -19.70 -10.68 5.78
N GLU A 133 -19.50 -9.88 6.82
CA GLU A 133 -18.15 -9.52 7.29
C GLU A 133 -17.63 -10.64 8.18
N SER A 134 -16.34 -10.95 8.04
CA SER A 134 -15.70 -11.96 8.86
C SER A 134 -15.61 -11.48 10.29
N GLU A 135 -15.45 -12.44 11.18
CA GLU A 135 -14.98 -12.11 12.52
C GLU A 135 -13.59 -11.48 12.45
N ASP A 136 -13.39 -10.44 13.26
CA ASP A 136 -12.11 -9.78 13.44
C ASP A 136 -11.10 -10.76 14.07
N LEU A 137 -10.11 -11.16 13.28
CA LEU A 137 -9.02 -12.03 13.73
C LEU A 137 -7.85 -11.19 14.21
N ILE A 138 -7.53 -11.29 15.50
CA ILE A 138 -6.38 -10.58 16.07
C ILE A 138 -5.12 -11.44 15.93
N LEU A 139 -4.07 -10.88 15.32
CA LEU A 139 -2.75 -11.47 15.18
C LEU A 139 -1.69 -10.57 15.82
N LYS A 140 -0.85 -11.15 16.67
CA LYS A 140 0.33 -10.46 17.20
C LYS A 140 1.50 -10.57 16.25
N ILE A 141 2.13 -9.45 15.92
CA ILE A 141 3.23 -9.34 14.95
C ILE A 141 4.48 -8.77 15.63
N SER A 142 5.66 -9.16 15.14
CA SER A 142 6.95 -8.61 15.57
C SER A 142 7.90 -8.49 14.37
N ALA A 143 9.06 -7.87 14.54
CA ALA A 143 10.09 -7.81 13.49
C ALA A 143 10.60 -9.19 13.04
N ASP A 144 10.69 -10.16 13.95
CA ASP A 144 11.19 -11.49 13.59
C ASP A 144 10.08 -12.39 13.01
N PHE A 145 8.83 -11.96 13.10
CA PHE A 145 7.64 -12.67 12.61
C PHE A 145 6.70 -11.66 11.95
N SER A 146 7.20 -10.98 10.91
CA SER A 146 6.54 -9.82 10.29
C SER A 146 5.55 -10.21 9.19
N LEU A 147 5.53 -11.47 8.75
CA LEU A 147 4.72 -11.92 7.64
C LEU A 147 3.34 -12.39 8.12
N ILE A 148 2.27 -11.96 7.45
CA ILE A 148 0.93 -12.53 7.61
C ILE A 148 0.61 -13.42 6.42
N SER A 149 0.11 -14.63 6.69
CA SER A 149 -0.58 -15.46 5.70
C SER A 149 -1.95 -15.85 6.23
N CYS A 150 -2.94 -15.87 5.33
CA CYS A 150 -4.29 -16.31 5.62
C CYS A 150 -4.84 -17.15 4.47
N ILE A 151 -5.77 -18.06 4.79
CA ILE A 151 -6.44 -18.94 3.84
C ILE A 151 -7.88 -19.23 4.26
N ALA A 152 -8.82 -19.15 3.33
CA ALA A 152 -10.18 -19.65 3.48
C ALA A 152 -10.59 -20.42 2.22
N GLN A 153 -11.31 -21.51 2.43
CA GLN A 153 -11.86 -22.32 1.36
C GLN A 153 -13.02 -21.59 0.66
N LEU A 154 -13.15 -21.78 -0.65
CA LEU A 154 -14.36 -21.41 -1.39
C LEU A 154 -15.32 -22.60 -1.45
N VAL A 155 -16.56 -22.40 -1.04
CA VAL A 155 -17.56 -23.48 -0.91
C VAL A 155 -18.82 -23.14 -1.72
N PRO A 156 -19.35 -24.04 -2.54
CA PRO A 156 -18.73 -25.29 -2.99
C PRO A 156 -17.60 -25.00 -3.98
N SER A 157 -16.55 -25.83 -4.00
CA SER A 157 -15.56 -25.83 -5.07
C SER A 157 -14.77 -27.14 -5.11
N PRO A 158 -14.11 -27.49 -6.23
CA PRO A 158 -13.29 -28.69 -6.37
C PRO A 158 -12.03 -28.69 -5.49
N GLY A 159 -11.64 -27.54 -4.95
CA GLY A 159 -10.33 -27.35 -4.35
C GLY A 159 -9.85 -25.91 -4.49
N TRP A 160 -10.77 -24.94 -4.41
CA TRP A 160 -10.45 -23.53 -4.55
C TRP A 160 -10.44 -22.83 -3.20
N PHE A 161 -9.61 -21.81 -3.10
CA PHE A 161 -9.46 -21.01 -1.90
C PHE A 161 -9.12 -19.57 -2.22
N VAL A 162 -9.24 -18.71 -1.22
CA VAL A 162 -8.81 -17.31 -1.24
C VAL A 162 -7.88 -17.05 -0.07
N GLY A 163 -7.09 -15.98 -0.16
CA GLY A 163 -6.27 -15.54 0.97
C GLY A 163 -5.16 -14.58 0.59
N ILE A 164 -4.29 -14.34 1.56
CA ILE A 164 -3.02 -13.62 1.39
C ILE A 164 -1.87 -14.52 1.80
N HIS A 165 -0.72 -14.39 1.14
CA HIS A 165 0.48 -15.14 1.48
C HIS A 165 1.65 -14.20 1.80
N SER A 166 2.42 -14.55 2.81
CA SER A 166 3.71 -13.95 3.17
C SER A 166 3.72 -12.41 3.10
N ARG A 167 2.64 -11.77 3.56
CA ARG A 167 2.53 -10.32 3.49
C ARG A 167 3.36 -9.71 4.59
N ASP A 168 4.47 -9.07 4.21
CA ASP A 168 5.32 -8.38 5.16
C ASP A 168 4.65 -7.12 5.71
N MET A 169 4.57 -7.07 7.03
CA MET A 169 4.00 -5.98 7.81
C MET A 169 5.09 -5.11 8.43
N CYS A 170 6.37 -5.41 8.25
CA CYS A 170 7.48 -4.57 8.66
C CYS A 170 8.17 -4.00 7.42
N ASN A 171 8.05 -2.68 7.19
CA ASN A 171 8.78 -2.04 6.11
C ASN A 171 10.16 -1.64 6.61
N GLU A 172 11.19 -2.36 6.18
CA GLU A 172 12.58 -2.05 6.50
C GLU A 172 13.14 -1.06 5.48
N THR A 173 13.44 0.17 5.91
CA THR A 173 14.20 1.14 5.11
C THR A 173 15.52 1.46 5.80
N ASP A 174 16.49 1.99 5.03
CA ASP A 174 17.82 2.37 5.55
C ASP A 174 17.78 3.43 6.66
N GLU A 175 16.64 4.11 6.84
CA GLU A 175 16.48 5.24 7.77
C GLU A 175 15.49 4.95 8.92
N ALA A 176 14.48 4.10 8.70
CA ALA A 176 13.52 3.67 9.72
C ALA A 176 12.86 2.34 9.34
N SER A 177 12.54 1.51 10.35
CA SER A 177 11.64 0.37 10.15
C SER A 177 10.38 0.53 10.98
N GLU A 178 9.25 0.54 10.29
CA GLU A 178 7.94 0.75 10.88
C GLU A 178 6.97 -0.35 10.43
N PHE A 179 6.04 -0.67 11.32
CA PHE A 179 4.94 -1.55 10.97
C PHE A 179 4.02 -0.86 9.95
N VAL A 180 3.56 -1.61 8.95
CA VAL A 180 2.83 -1.10 7.78
C VAL A 180 1.33 -1.15 8.00
N ARG A 181 0.61 -0.09 7.60
CA ARG A 181 -0.86 -0.06 7.59
C ARG A 181 -1.38 -0.61 6.25
N ILE A 182 -2.36 -1.52 6.27
CA ILE A 182 -2.97 -2.07 5.05
C ILE A 182 -4.49 -2.04 5.23
N ASP A 183 -5.17 -1.05 4.66
CA ASP A 183 -6.58 -0.89 4.98
C ASP A 183 -7.52 -1.73 4.09
N SER A 184 -7.14 -2.14 2.86
CA SER A 184 -7.81 -3.24 2.15
C SER A 184 -6.99 -3.85 1.00
N ARG A 185 -7.23 -5.12 0.66
CA ARG A 185 -6.66 -5.80 -0.51
C ARG A 185 -7.67 -6.75 -1.14
N ALA A 186 -7.84 -6.65 -2.46
CA ALA A 186 -8.64 -7.59 -3.24
C ALA A 186 -8.13 -9.04 -3.09
N LEU A 187 -9.06 -9.94 -2.81
CA LEU A 187 -8.82 -11.39 -2.78
C LEU A 187 -9.09 -11.99 -4.15
N VAL A 188 -8.15 -12.79 -4.64
CA VAL A 188 -8.29 -13.58 -5.87
C VAL A 188 -8.38 -15.07 -5.53
N GLY A 189 -9.04 -15.83 -6.39
CA GLY A 189 -9.19 -17.28 -6.23
C GLY A 189 -7.95 -18.06 -6.67
N TRP A 190 -7.66 -19.12 -5.94
CA TRP A 190 -6.52 -20.03 -6.15
C TRP A 190 -6.98 -21.49 -6.16
N ILE A 191 -6.26 -22.33 -6.90
CA ILE A 191 -6.47 -23.77 -6.99
C ILE A 191 -5.37 -24.47 -6.19
N SER A 192 -5.73 -25.44 -5.33
CA SER A 192 -4.79 -26.18 -4.45
C SER A 192 -3.78 -27.04 -5.23
N GLY A 193 -4.12 -27.41 -6.46
CA GLY A 193 -3.32 -28.24 -7.36
C GLY A 193 -3.59 -29.75 -7.21
N ARG A 194 -4.49 -30.17 -6.32
CA ARG A 194 -4.96 -31.57 -6.28
C ARG A 194 -5.94 -31.88 -7.40
N TYR A 195 -6.82 -30.93 -7.68
CA TYR A 195 -7.72 -30.92 -8.83
C TYR A 195 -7.39 -29.69 -9.69
N ASN A 196 -7.64 -29.76 -11.01
CA ASN A 196 -7.41 -28.64 -11.93
C ASN A 196 -8.71 -28.12 -12.57
N ASP A 197 -9.84 -28.53 -12.02
CA ASP A 197 -11.15 -28.16 -12.55
C ASP A 197 -11.37 -26.66 -12.35
N THR A 198 -11.72 -25.99 -13.45
CA THR A 198 -12.06 -24.56 -13.47
C THR A 198 -13.57 -24.33 -13.32
N GLU A 199 -14.34 -25.39 -13.12
CA GLU A 199 -15.79 -25.36 -12.86
C GLU A 199 -16.12 -25.60 -11.39
N TYR A 200 -17.23 -25.02 -10.90
CA TYR A 200 -17.63 -25.19 -9.49
C TYR A 200 -18.05 -26.62 -9.17
N PHE A 201 -18.59 -27.31 -10.18
CA PHE A 201 -19.00 -28.70 -10.11
C PHE A 201 -18.57 -29.40 -11.39
N VAL A 202 -17.98 -30.58 -11.23
CA VAL A 202 -17.88 -31.56 -12.31
C VAL A 202 -18.43 -32.89 -11.80
N GLU A 203 -18.95 -33.73 -12.70
CA GLU A 203 -19.58 -35.01 -12.32
C GLU A 203 -18.59 -35.98 -11.64
N GLU A 204 -17.29 -35.85 -11.96
CA GLU A 204 -16.22 -36.64 -11.38
C GLU A 204 -14.94 -35.80 -11.31
N TYR A 205 -14.37 -35.67 -10.11
CA TYR A 205 -13.09 -35.00 -9.91
C TYR A 205 -11.93 -35.96 -10.16
N THR A 206 -11.02 -35.60 -11.06
CA THR A 206 -9.81 -36.41 -11.31
C THR A 206 -8.64 -35.84 -10.53
N GLU A 207 -8.14 -36.60 -9.55
CA GLU A 207 -6.94 -36.21 -8.78
C GLU A 207 -5.69 -36.17 -9.67
N ALA A 208 -4.91 -35.10 -9.54
CA ALA A 208 -3.59 -35.00 -10.13
C ALA A 208 -2.58 -35.81 -9.31
N ASP A 209 -1.90 -36.77 -9.94
CA ASP A 209 -0.79 -37.52 -9.37
C ASP A 209 0.46 -37.37 -10.27
N PRO A 210 1.53 -36.67 -9.80
CA PRO A 210 1.64 -36.01 -8.50
C PRO A 210 0.81 -34.71 -8.42
N PRO A 211 0.54 -34.18 -7.20
CA PRO A 211 -0.15 -32.92 -7.05
C PRO A 211 0.58 -31.77 -7.75
N MET A 212 -0.19 -30.90 -8.40
CA MET A 212 0.34 -29.76 -9.13
C MET A 212 0.65 -28.58 -8.20
N GLU A 213 1.25 -27.53 -8.78
CA GLU A 213 1.48 -26.28 -8.10
C GLU A 213 0.18 -25.47 -7.93
N ILE A 214 0.14 -24.62 -6.90
CA ILE A 214 -0.92 -23.65 -6.68
C ILE A 214 -0.95 -22.65 -7.84
N THR A 215 -2.07 -22.58 -8.54
CA THR A 215 -2.33 -21.67 -9.66
C THR A 215 -3.51 -20.76 -9.36
N GLN A 216 -3.56 -19.60 -10.03
CA GLN A 216 -4.71 -18.70 -9.90
C GLN A 216 -5.88 -19.28 -10.71
N VAL A 217 -7.10 -19.14 -10.19
CA VAL A 217 -8.31 -19.41 -10.99
C VAL A 217 -8.36 -18.38 -12.12
N THR A 218 -8.28 -18.83 -13.37
CA THR A 218 -8.33 -17.97 -14.57
C THR A 218 -9.69 -18.07 -15.25
N GLY A 219 -10.21 -16.96 -15.78
CA GLY A 219 -11.48 -16.95 -16.53
C GLY A 219 -12.75 -16.93 -15.66
N LYS A 220 -12.60 -16.77 -14.35
CA LYS A 220 -13.66 -16.48 -13.36
C LYS A 220 -13.27 -15.25 -12.53
N LEU A 221 -14.15 -14.82 -11.62
CA LEU A 221 -14.02 -13.69 -10.67
C LEU A 221 -12.61 -13.07 -10.57
N GLU A 222 -12.47 -11.82 -11.04
CA GLU A 222 -11.22 -11.05 -10.87
C GLU A 222 -10.98 -10.67 -9.39
N GLN A 223 -12.04 -10.65 -8.58
CA GLN A 223 -12.02 -10.34 -7.14
C GLN A 223 -13.18 -11.07 -6.43
N TYR A 224 -12.85 -11.87 -5.41
CA TYR A 224 -13.80 -12.64 -4.58
C TYR A 224 -14.18 -11.93 -3.27
N GLY A 225 -13.53 -10.80 -2.98
CA GLY A 225 -13.73 -10.05 -1.74
C GLY A 225 -12.54 -9.14 -1.44
N GLU A 226 -12.49 -8.64 -0.22
CA GLU A 226 -11.40 -7.80 0.31
C GLU A 226 -10.94 -8.31 1.67
N VAL A 227 -9.64 -8.20 1.94
CA VAL A 227 -9.06 -8.35 3.27
C VAL A 227 -8.59 -6.99 3.78
N ASN A 228 -9.04 -6.63 4.97
CA ASN A 228 -8.69 -5.41 5.69
C ASN A 228 -7.76 -5.79 6.85
N ILE A 229 -6.56 -5.22 6.93
CA ILE A 229 -5.54 -5.55 7.94
C ILE A 229 -5.16 -4.27 8.69
N ARG A 230 -5.93 -3.95 9.72
CA ARG A 230 -5.74 -2.73 10.52
C ARG A 230 -5.04 -3.06 11.83
N SER A 231 -4.38 -2.09 12.44
CA SER A 231 -4.02 -2.18 13.85
C SER A 231 -4.51 -0.92 14.54
N ASP A 232 -5.29 -1.11 15.62
CA ASP A 232 -5.80 -0.02 16.44
C ASP A 232 -4.71 0.56 17.35
N ASP A 233 -3.57 -0.14 17.48
CA ASP A 233 -2.37 0.31 18.20
C ASP A 233 -1.52 1.28 17.36
N PHE A 234 -1.81 1.44 16.06
CA PHE A 234 -1.23 2.53 15.27
C PHE A 234 -1.81 3.86 15.73
N LYS A 235 -1.07 4.56 16.59
CA LYS A 235 -1.18 6.01 16.64
C LYS A 235 -0.66 6.53 15.31
N GLU A 236 -1.56 6.99 14.44
CA GLU A 236 -1.22 7.66 13.19
C GLU A 236 -0.15 8.71 13.50
N SER A 237 1.08 8.48 13.03
CA SER A 237 2.16 9.38 13.35
C SER A 237 1.80 10.74 12.75
N GLN A 238 2.13 11.82 13.44
CA GLN A 238 2.03 13.17 12.88
C GLN A 238 2.73 13.28 11.52
N GLU A 239 3.66 12.37 11.22
CA GLU A 239 4.37 12.24 9.97
C GLU A 239 3.56 11.55 8.86
N SER A 240 2.77 10.50 9.15
CA SER A 240 1.87 9.89 8.14
C SER A 240 0.63 10.76 7.86
N MET A 241 0.26 11.66 8.78
CA MET A 241 -0.79 12.67 8.57
C MET A 241 -0.32 13.86 7.72
N ARG A 242 1.00 14.08 7.59
CA ARG A 242 1.59 15.13 6.74
C ARG A 242 1.54 14.69 5.30
N ALA A 243 0.38 14.86 4.68
CA ALA A 243 0.19 14.35 3.36
C ALA A 243 0.56 15.34 2.25
N CYS A 244 1.53 14.89 1.45
CA CYS A 244 2.41 15.68 0.60
C CYS A 244 3.06 14.81 -0.48
N PHE A 245 3.83 15.46 -1.34
CA PHE A 245 4.69 14.87 -2.34
C PHE A 245 6.17 15.12 -2.03
N PRO A 246 7.07 14.17 -2.38
CA PRO A 246 8.50 14.42 -2.32
C PRO A 246 8.94 15.42 -3.38
N ALA A 247 10.16 15.95 -3.22
CA ALA A 247 10.81 16.72 -4.27
C ALA A 247 10.93 15.89 -5.57
N GLY A 248 10.84 16.59 -6.70
CA GLY A 248 10.96 16.01 -8.03
C GLY A 248 9.69 15.37 -8.59
N GLU A 249 8.58 15.29 -7.84
CA GLU A 249 7.29 15.00 -8.45
C GLU A 249 6.89 16.11 -9.42
N LEU A 250 6.26 15.75 -10.54
CA LEU A 250 6.08 16.67 -11.66
C LEU A 250 4.65 17.18 -11.74
N VAL A 251 4.41 18.45 -11.45
CA VAL A 251 3.10 19.08 -11.65
C VAL A 251 2.92 19.47 -13.12
N THR A 252 1.78 19.12 -13.71
CA THR A 252 1.42 19.57 -15.06
C THR A 252 0.86 20.99 -15.01
N MET A 253 1.52 21.90 -15.70
CA MET A 253 1.16 23.31 -15.78
C MET A 253 0.03 23.54 -16.79
N ALA A 254 -0.58 24.73 -16.76
CA ALA A 254 -1.66 25.12 -17.66
C ALA A 254 -1.31 25.04 -19.15
N ASP A 255 -0.05 25.28 -19.49
CA ASP A 255 0.48 25.20 -20.86
C ASP A 255 0.90 23.78 -21.29
N GLY A 256 0.67 22.79 -20.42
CA GLY A 256 1.06 21.39 -20.63
C GLY A 256 2.53 21.08 -20.31
N SER A 257 3.34 22.09 -19.96
CA SER A 257 4.68 21.87 -19.43
C SER A 257 4.62 21.17 -18.07
N ARG A 258 5.76 20.62 -17.62
CA ARG A 258 5.87 19.95 -16.32
C ARG A 258 6.92 20.62 -15.48
N GLN A 259 6.58 20.93 -14.24
CA GLN A 259 7.50 21.56 -13.29
C GLN A 259 7.64 20.71 -12.01
N PRO A 260 8.84 20.64 -11.40
CA PRO A 260 9.02 19.99 -10.10
C PRO A 260 8.13 20.64 -9.04
N ILE A 261 7.51 19.83 -8.19
CA ILE A 261 6.53 20.32 -7.21
C ILE A 261 7.11 21.33 -6.23
N GLU A 262 8.41 21.24 -5.93
CA GLU A 262 9.15 22.18 -5.10
C GLU A 262 9.32 23.58 -5.71
N SER A 263 9.13 23.71 -7.03
CA SER A 263 9.21 24.98 -7.75
C SER A 263 7.87 25.71 -7.87
N ILE A 264 6.78 25.01 -7.53
CA ILE A 264 5.42 25.54 -7.65
C ILE A 264 5.20 26.65 -6.63
N SER A 265 4.65 27.76 -7.09
CA SER A 265 4.49 29.00 -6.36
C SER A 265 3.04 29.48 -6.39
N ARG A 266 2.68 30.37 -5.45
CA ARG A 266 1.38 31.05 -5.48
C ARG A 266 1.22 31.82 -6.80
N ASN A 267 0.01 31.79 -7.34
CA ASN A 267 -0.42 32.33 -8.63
C ASN A 267 0.04 31.53 -9.87
N ASP A 268 0.78 30.42 -9.71
CA ASP A 268 1.07 29.56 -10.85
C ASP A 268 -0.21 28.93 -11.37
N ALA A 269 -0.37 28.89 -12.70
CA ALA A 269 -1.50 28.27 -13.36
C ALA A 269 -1.17 26.81 -13.70
N VAL A 270 -1.95 25.89 -13.13
CA VAL A 270 -1.80 24.43 -13.29
C VAL A 270 -2.97 23.85 -14.08
N ALA A 271 -2.74 22.69 -14.70
CA ALA A 271 -3.78 21.97 -15.41
C ALA A 271 -4.85 21.46 -14.40
N SER A 272 -6.11 21.48 -14.84
CA SER A 272 -7.26 20.95 -14.11
C SER A 272 -7.90 19.83 -14.93
N THR A 273 -8.17 18.69 -14.30
CA THR A 273 -8.85 17.58 -14.99
C THR A 273 -10.33 17.81 -15.17
N ASP A 274 -10.98 18.59 -14.32
CA ASP A 274 -12.45 18.72 -14.35
C ASP A 274 -12.94 19.91 -15.15
N LEU A 275 -12.05 20.85 -15.43
CA LEU A 275 -12.40 22.11 -16.07
C LEU A 275 -11.52 22.28 -17.29
N GLU A 276 -12.12 22.69 -18.40
CA GLU A 276 -11.39 23.15 -19.60
C GLU A 276 -10.50 24.38 -19.29
N THR A 277 -10.62 24.93 -18.08
CA THR A 277 -9.87 26.09 -17.60
C THR A 277 -8.81 25.70 -16.56
N PRO A 278 -7.59 26.26 -16.67
CA PRO A 278 -6.54 26.14 -15.66
C PRO A 278 -6.99 26.55 -14.25
N SER A 279 -6.29 26.03 -13.24
CA SER A 279 -6.48 26.42 -11.84
C SER A 279 -5.24 27.15 -11.32
N GLU A 280 -5.42 28.19 -10.52
CA GLU A 280 -4.29 28.88 -9.88
C GLU A 280 -3.95 28.24 -8.53
N ILE A 281 -2.66 28.18 -8.21
CA ILE A 281 -2.17 27.82 -6.89
C ILE A 281 -2.35 28.99 -5.94
N PHE A 282 -3.11 28.79 -4.86
CA PHE A 282 -3.39 29.87 -3.91
C PHE A 282 -2.54 29.81 -2.64
N MET A 283 -2.06 28.62 -2.27
CA MET A 283 -1.26 28.42 -1.06
C MET A 283 -0.55 27.06 -1.07
N HIS A 284 0.33 26.88 -0.08
CA HIS A 284 0.91 25.60 0.27
C HIS A 284 0.54 25.27 1.71
N SER A 285 0.07 24.04 1.95
CA SER A 285 -0.14 23.54 3.32
C SER A 285 1.11 22.90 3.91
N HIS A 286 2.04 22.49 3.03
CA HIS A 286 3.38 22.06 3.38
C HIS A 286 4.35 22.48 2.27
N ALA A 287 5.55 22.91 2.65
CA ALA A 287 6.65 23.23 1.76
C ALA A 287 7.97 23.13 2.55
N ASP A 288 8.32 21.91 2.95
CA ASP A 288 9.58 21.64 3.64
C ASP A 288 10.52 20.84 2.73
N PRO A 289 11.54 21.47 2.12
CA PRO A 289 12.47 20.78 1.22
C PRO A 289 13.44 19.83 1.95
N HIS A 290 13.54 19.91 3.27
CA HIS A 290 14.50 19.15 4.07
C HIS A 290 13.86 18.01 4.87
N ALA A 291 12.53 17.97 4.95
CA ALA A 291 11.82 16.84 5.54
C ALA A 291 12.16 15.55 4.79
N VAL A 292 12.34 14.46 5.52
CA VAL A 292 12.55 13.12 4.96
C VAL A 292 11.41 12.25 5.44
N ALA A 293 10.77 11.52 4.54
CA ALA A 293 9.58 10.74 4.85
C ALA A 293 9.45 9.51 3.94
N SER A 294 8.62 8.56 4.39
CA SER A 294 8.21 7.40 3.60
C SER A 294 7.04 7.75 2.67
N PHE A 295 7.14 7.36 1.41
CA PHE A 295 6.13 7.56 0.38
C PHE A 295 5.65 6.22 -0.17
N VAL A 296 4.40 6.19 -0.60
CA VAL A 296 3.87 5.15 -1.48
C VAL A 296 4.37 5.44 -2.88
N HIS A 297 5.13 4.50 -3.45
CA HIS A 297 5.58 4.52 -4.83
C HIS A 297 4.67 3.64 -5.67
N VAL A 298 3.92 4.27 -6.57
CA VAL A 298 2.96 3.65 -7.47
C VAL A 298 3.49 3.71 -8.88
N GLN A 299 3.69 2.55 -9.49
CA GLN A 299 3.94 2.45 -10.92
C GLN A 299 2.64 2.08 -11.63
N TYR A 300 2.31 2.78 -12.71
CA TYR A 300 1.10 2.54 -13.49
C TYR A 300 1.40 2.46 -14.98
N ALA A 301 0.56 1.73 -15.71
CA ALA A 301 0.64 1.59 -17.17
C ALA A 301 0.06 2.83 -17.87
N ASP A 302 0.76 3.30 -18.90
CA ASP A 302 0.37 4.39 -19.78
C ASP A 302 0.73 4.03 -21.24
N GLY A 303 -0.12 3.20 -21.86
CA GLY A 303 0.18 2.57 -23.14
C GLY A 303 1.36 1.61 -23.02
N GLU A 304 2.37 1.77 -23.89
CA GLU A 304 3.63 0.99 -23.84
C GLU A 304 4.63 1.50 -22.78
N LYS A 305 4.32 2.60 -22.10
CA LYS A 305 5.19 3.20 -21.08
C LYS A 305 4.64 2.97 -19.68
N THR A 306 5.48 3.19 -18.69
CA THR A 306 5.08 3.28 -17.28
C THR A 306 5.25 4.70 -16.76
N GLY A 307 4.30 5.13 -15.94
CA GLY A 307 4.41 6.32 -15.10
C GLY A 307 4.70 5.93 -13.66
N ASN A 308 5.26 6.87 -12.88
CA ASN A 308 5.56 6.67 -11.48
C ASN A 308 5.02 7.86 -10.68
N LEU A 309 4.31 7.58 -9.59
CA LEU A 309 3.86 8.56 -8.62
C LEU A 309 4.46 8.20 -7.26
N ARG A 310 5.08 9.18 -6.59
CA ARG A 310 5.41 9.05 -5.17
C ARG A 310 4.58 10.02 -4.36
N VAL A 311 3.92 9.51 -3.33
CA VAL A 311 2.95 10.29 -2.57
C VAL A 311 2.84 9.73 -1.16
N SER A 312 2.69 10.60 -0.16
CA SER A 312 2.59 10.17 1.23
C SER A 312 1.34 9.31 1.46
N PRO A 313 1.34 8.35 2.41
CA PRO A 313 0.23 7.39 2.60
C PRO A 313 -1.16 8.03 2.80
N GLY A 314 -1.24 9.16 3.52
CA GLY A 314 -2.51 9.85 3.81
C GLY A 314 -3.04 10.77 2.71
N HIS A 315 -2.36 10.89 1.56
CA HIS A 315 -2.77 11.83 0.51
C HIS A 315 -3.83 11.20 -0.39
N TYR A 316 -4.86 11.96 -0.79
CA TYR A 316 -5.88 11.41 -1.68
C TYR A 316 -5.49 11.50 -3.15
N VAL A 317 -5.60 10.37 -3.86
CA VAL A 317 -5.59 10.28 -5.32
C VAL A 317 -7.01 10.01 -5.84
N TYR A 318 -7.24 10.25 -7.13
CA TYR A 318 -8.50 9.91 -7.76
C TYR A 318 -8.43 8.53 -8.44
N ARG A 319 -9.24 7.60 -7.96
CA ARG A 319 -9.50 6.29 -8.59
C ARG A 319 -10.80 6.34 -9.38
N ARG A 320 -10.88 5.59 -10.49
CA ARG A 320 -12.13 5.35 -11.20
C ARG A 320 -13.01 4.39 -10.39
N GLY A 321 -14.21 4.84 -10.00
CA GLY A 321 -15.23 4.02 -9.36
C GLY A 321 -15.91 3.03 -10.33
N GLN A 322 -16.68 2.08 -9.79
CA GLN A 322 -17.40 1.06 -10.56
C GLN A 322 -18.41 1.68 -11.54
N ASP A 323 -19.05 2.79 -11.17
CA ASP A 323 -19.95 3.58 -12.00
C ASP A 323 -19.21 4.54 -12.95
N SER A 324 -17.89 4.41 -13.06
CA SER A 324 -16.97 5.34 -13.74
C SER A 324 -16.90 6.75 -13.13
N MET A 325 -17.46 6.98 -11.94
CA MET A 325 -17.31 8.25 -11.25
C MET A 325 -15.96 8.34 -10.52
N PRO A 326 -15.32 9.52 -10.47
CA PRO A 326 -14.11 9.71 -9.69
C PRO A 326 -14.36 9.52 -8.20
N MET A 327 -13.58 8.65 -7.56
CA MET A 327 -13.59 8.42 -6.11
C MET A 327 -12.24 8.81 -5.51
N LEU A 328 -12.27 9.43 -4.34
CA LEU A 328 -11.04 9.69 -3.57
C LEU A 328 -10.58 8.40 -2.90
N LEU A 329 -9.32 8.04 -3.12
CA LEU A 329 -8.63 6.92 -2.51
C LEU A 329 -7.37 7.46 -1.82
N LYS A 330 -7.14 7.14 -0.55
CA LYS A 330 -5.88 7.54 0.09
C LYS A 330 -4.75 6.69 -0.48
N ALA A 331 -3.56 7.27 -0.62
CA ALA A 331 -2.47 6.61 -1.32
C ALA A 331 -2.05 5.27 -0.70
N ALA A 332 -2.18 5.12 0.61
CA ALA A 332 -1.92 3.88 1.34
C ALA A 332 -2.77 2.69 0.83
N ASP A 333 -3.95 2.97 0.27
CA ASP A 333 -4.92 1.95 -0.15
C ASP A 333 -4.81 1.60 -1.63
N ILE A 334 -3.88 2.23 -2.35
CA ILE A 334 -3.67 1.91 -3.76
C ILE A 334 -3.15 0.48 -3.87
N ALA A 335 -3.83 -0.34 -4.67
CA ALA A 335 -3.49 -1.72 -4.95
C ALA A 335 -3.11 -1.92 -6.43
N VAL A 336 -2.31 -2.95 -6.71
CA VAL A 336 -2.08 -3.40 -8.08
C VAL A 336 -3.41 -3.83 -8.69
N GLY A 337 -3.71 -3.34 -9.88
CA GLY A 337 -5.01 -3.53 -10.54
C GLY A 337 -5.94 -2.32 -10.45
N ASP A 338 -5.75 -1.41 -9.48
CA ASP A 338 -6.54 -0.16 -9.42
C ASP A 338 -6.37 0.67 -10.70
N PHE A 339 -7.42 1.42 -11.06
CA PHE A 339 -7.39 2.36 -12.18
C PHE A 339 -7.40 3.80 -11.66
N LEU A 340 -6.23 4.43 -11.63
CA LEU A 340 -6.10 5.86 -11.31
C LEU A 340 -6.60 6.71 -12.48
N ILE A 341 -7.07 7.92 -12.20
CA ILE A 341 -7.50 8.85 -13.25
C ILE A 341 -6.30 9.63 -13.77
N GLY A 342 -5.98 9.47 -15.06
CA GLY A 342 -4.90 10.18 -15.73
C GLY A 342 -5.22 11.64 -16.04
N ALA A 343 -4.20 12.40 -16.44
CA ALA A 343 -4.34 13.77 -16.93
C ALA A 343 -5.28 13.91 -18.15
N ASP A 344 -5.33 12.87 -18.96
CA ASP A 344 -6.20 12.69 -20.13
C ASP A 344 -7.61 12.19 -19.77
N ARG A 345 -7.92 12.07 -18.47
CA ARG A 345 -9.12 11.43 -17.90
C ARG A 345 -9.25 9.94 -18.21
N LEU A 346 -8.23 9.34 -18.82
CA LEU A 346 -8.21 7.91 -19.12
C LEU A 346 -7.71 7.14 -17.90
N PRO A 347 -8.21 5.91 -17.69
CA PRO A 347 -7.77 5.07 -16.59
C PRO A 347 -6.29 4.66 -16.77
N LYS A 348 -5.51 4.77 -15.70
CA LYS A 348 -4.11 4.35 -15.60
C LYS A 348 -4.04 3.16 -14.63
N ARG A 349 -3.82 1.97 -15.16
CA ARG A 349 -3.82 0.73 -14.36
C ARG A 349 -2.55 0.66 -13.52
N VAL A 350 -2.68 0.49 -12.22
CA VAL A 350 -1.56 0.28 -11.31
C VAL A 350 -0.97 -1.10 -11.56
N VAL A 351 0.35 -1.15 -11.79
CA VAL A 351 1.09 -2.40 -12.06
C VAL A 351 2.04 -2.77 -10.93
N GLN A 352 2.44 -1.82 -10.10
CA GLN A 352 3.28 -2.07 -8.93
C GLN A 352 3.03 -1.03 -7.86
N VAL A 353 3.04 -1.47 -6.59
CA VAL A 353 2.99 -0.61 -5.41
C VAL A 353 4.12 -1.02 -4.48
N SER A 354 4.88 -0.04 -4.00
CA SER A 354 6.03 -0.22 -3.11
C SER A 354 6.15 0.98 -2.16
N SER A 355 6.98 0.87 -1.13
CA SER A 355 7.35 2.02 -0.30
C SER A 355 8.73 2.53 -0.71
N VAL A 356 8.93 3.85 -0.67
CA VAL A 356 10.22 4.48 -0.92
C VAL A 356 10.42 5.66 0.02
N THR A 357 11.62 5.83 0.55
CA THR A 357 11.99 7.02 1.31
C THR A 357 12.40 8.14 0.37
N GLY A 358 12.01 9.38 0.68
CA GLY A 358 12.35 10.55 -0.13
C GLY A 358 12.47 11.81 0.71
N SER A 359 13.10 12.82 0.12
CA SER A 359 13.21 14.16 0.71
C SER A 359 12.17 15.12 0.12
N GLY A 360 11.73 16.07 0.93
CA GLY A 360 10.75 17.08 0.57
C GLY A 360 9.34 16.69 1.01
N LEU A 361 8.58 17.65 1.52
CA LEU A 361 7.14 17.55 1.74
C LEU A 361 6.46 18.80 1.19
N PHE A 362 5.87 18.66 0.01
CA PHE A 362 5.14 19.72 -0.69
C PHE A 362 3.67 19.37 -0.84
N ASN A 363 2.78 20.30 -0.50
CA ASN A 363 1.36 20.17 -0.78
C ASN A 363 0.80 21.52 -1.24
N PRO A 364 0.92 21.83 -2.56
CA PRO A 364 0.26 22.97 -3.18
C PRO A 364 -1.26 22.79 -3.20
N HIS A 365 -1.98 23.88 -2.99
CA HIS A 365 -3.44 23.90 -3.10
C HIS A 365 -3.85 24.76 -4.29
N SER A 366 -4.52 24.13 -5.26
CA SER A 366 -5.17 24.83 -6.37
C SER A 366 -6.56 25.34 -5.96
N LEU A 367 -7.07 26.34 -6.67
CA LEU A 367 -8.44 26.84 -6.46
C LEU A 367 -9.51 25.76 -6.67
N ASN A 368 -9.24 24.75 -7.50
CA ASN A 368 -10.17 23.66 -7.78
C ASN A 368 -10.10 22.53 -6.74
N GLY A 369 -9.01 22.44 -5.98
CA GLY A 369 -8.81 21.41 -4.97
C GLY A 369 -8.23 20.11 -5.50
N ASP A 370 -7.76 20.09 -6.75
CA ASP A 370 -7.02 19.00 -7.38
C ASP A 370 -5.81 19.48 -8.17
N LEU A 371 -4.92 18.56 -8.50
CA LEU A 371 -3.71 18.77 -9.29
C LEU A 371 -3.52 17.58 -10.23
N ILE A 372 -2.68 17.79 -11.25
CA ILE A 372 -2.08 16.68 -12.00
C ILE A 372 -0.63 16.56 -11.60
N VAL A 373 -0.29 15.47 -10.94
CA VAL A 373 1.05 15.16 -10.45
C VAL A 373 1.52 13.87 -11.10
N SER A 374 2.69 13.96 -11.73
CA SER A 374 3.37 12.90 -12.47
C SER A 374 2.52 12.23 -13.57
N GLY A 375 1.42 12.85 -13.98
CA GLY A 375 0.51 12.36 -15.03
C GLY A 375 -0.83 11.80 -14.53
N VAL A 376 -1.04 11.78 -13.21
CA VAL A 376 -2.29 11.35 -12.58
C VAL A 376 -2.94 12.46 -11.78
N ARG A 377 -4.27 12.38 -11.66
CA ARG A 377 -5.08 13.31 -10.91
C ARG A 377 -5.02 13.00 -9.41
N VAL A 378 -4.71 14.02 -8.64
CA VAL A 378 -4.60 13.95 -7.18
C VAL A 378 -5.40 15.07 -6.52
N SER A 379 -5.89 14.84 -5.30
CA SER A 379 -6.52 15.88 -4.51
C SER A 379 -5.46 16.81 -3.91
N CYS A 380 -5.84 18.02 -3.52
CA CYS A 380 -5.04 18.85 -2.60
C CYS A 380 -5.21 18.41 -1.13
N PHE A 381 -6.17 17.51 -0.86
CA PHE A 381 -6.55 17.09 0.49
C PHE A 381 -5.97 15.75 0.90
N THR A 382 -6.06 15.52 2.21
CA THR A 382 -5.45 14.40 2.90
C THR A 382 -6.34 13.87 4.00
N THR A 383 -5.98 12.73 4.58
CA THR A 383 -6.70 12.11 5.71
C THR A 383 -6.67 12.96 6.99
N ALA A 384 -5.81 13.98 7.09
CA ALA A 384 -5.73 14.86 8.26
C ALA A 384 -7.06 15.57 8.55
N VAL A 385 -7.83 15.89 7.50
CA VAL A 385 -9.18 16.46 7.62
C VAL A 385 -10.05 15.89 6.51
N LYS A 386 -11.24 15.38 6.85
CA LYS A 386 -12.21 14.86 5.86
C LYS A 386 -12.36 15.85 4.68
N PRO A 387 -12.27 15.41 3.40
CA PRO A 387 -12.18 16.30 2.24
C PRO A 387 -13.27 17.38 2.16
N LEU A 388 -14.53 17.06 2.51
CA LEU A 388 -15.63 18.03 2.51
C LEU A 388 -15.43 19.14 3.55
N VAL A 389 -14.92 18.78 4.73
CA VAL A 389 -14.59 19.72 5.80
C VAL A 389 -13.39 20.57 5.39
N ALA A 390 -12.35 19.94 4.83
CA ALA A 390 -11.16 20.63 4.35
C ALA A 390 -11.51 21.65 3.25
N SER A 391 -12.30 21.25 2.25
CA SER A 391 -12.76 22.16 1.19
C SER A 391 -13.57 23.34 1.73
N SER A 392 -14.44 23.09 2.72
CA SER A 392 -15.21 24.15 3.38
C SER A 392 -14.30 25.12 4.16
N ALA A 393 -13.31 24.59 4.88
CA ALA A 393 -12.33 25.38 5.62
C ALA A 393 -11.44 26.23 4.70
N MET A 394 -11.18 25.76 3.47
CA MET A 394 -10.39 26.50 2.47
C MET A 394 -11.20 27.55 1.70
N ALA A 395 -12.54 27.56 1.76
CA ALA A 395 -13.38 28.48 1.00
C ALA A 395 -13.08 29.98 1.26
N PRO A 396 -12.87 30.43 2.52
CA PRO A 396 -12.48 31.82 2.78
C PRO A 396 -11.11 32.18 2.19
N LEU A 397 -10.13 31.26 2.22
CA LEU A 397 -8.81 31.49 1.65
C LEU A 397 -8.85 31.58 0.13
N ARG A 398 -9.66 30.73 -0.53
CA ARG A 398 -9.92 30.82 -1.98
C ARG A 398 -10.55 32.17 -2.36
N LEU A 399 -11.52 32.66 -1.56
CA LEU A 399 -12.13 33.97 -1.79
C LEU A 399 -11.11 35.10 -1.65
N LEU A 400 -10.34 35.11 -0.56
CA LEU A 400 -9.32 36.13 -0.30
C LEU A 400 -8.28 36.19 -1.40
N HIS A 401 -7.88 35.04 -1.94
CA HIS A 401 -6.98 34.97 -3.09
C HIS A 401 -7.60 35.60 -4.35
N ARG A 402 -8.85 35.23 -4.69
CA ARG A 402 -9.55 35.76 -5.88
C ARG A 402 -9.74 37.28 -5.85
N ILE A 403 -9.88 37.86 -4.66
CA ILE A 403 -10.02 39.32 -4.49
C ILE A 403 -8.67 40.03 -4.24
N GLY A 404 -7.53 39.34 -4.39
CA GLY A 404 -6.19 39.91 -4.24
C GLY A 404 -5.82 40.32 -2.80
N SER A 405 -6.53 39.82 -1.79
CA SER A 405 -6.33 40.19 -0.39
C SER A 405 -5.27 39.32 0.30
N TYR A 406 -4.06 39.27 -0.27
CA TYR A 406 -3.00 38.35 0.14
C TYR A 406 -2.58 38.50 1.63
N ARG A 407 -2.54 39.73 2.16
CA ARG A 407 -2.19 39.95 3.59
C ARG A 407 -3.17 39.30 4.56
N LEU A 408 -4.48 39.37 4.27
CA LEU A 408 -5.50 38.71 5.07
C LEU A 408 -5.47 37.20 4.89
N GLN A 409 -5.17 36.75 3.67
CA GLN A 409 -5.00 35.33 3.38
C GLN A 409 -3.84 34.73 4.18
N ASP A 410 -2.69 35.40 4.23
CA ASP A 410 -1.52 34.94 4.99
C ASP A 410 -1.85 34.84 6.50
N LEU A 411 -2.51 35.86 7.07
CA LEU A 411 -2.96 35.85 8.47
C LEU A 411 -3.94 34.72 8.79
N LEU A 412 -4.93 34.49 7.91
CA LEU A 412 -5.94 33.47 8.12
C LEU A 412 -5.36 32.05 7.94
N SER A 413 -4.46 31.87 6.96
CA SER A 413 -3.79 30.60 6.71
C SER A 413 -3.00 30.15 7.95
N TRP A 414 -2.22 31.05 8.55
CA TRP A 414 -1.47 30.78 9.77
C TRP A 414 -2.38 30.31 10.91
N LYS A 415 -3.52 30.97 11.14
CA LYS A 415 -4.48 30.56 12.19
C LYS A 415 -5.09 29.18 11.97
N ILE A 416 -5.42 28.85 10.71
CA ILE A 416 -5.99 27.53 10.37
C ILE A 416 -4.95 26.43 10.63
N PHE A 417 -3.70 26.65 10.23
CA PHE A 417 -2.64 25.66 10.44
C PHE A 417 -2.21 25.52 11.89
N ASP A 418 -2.16 26.62 12.64
CA ASP A 418 -1.87 26.54 14.06
C ASP A 418 -2.99 25.81 14.81
N TYR A 419 -4.26 25.99 14.44
CA TYR A 419 -5.37 25.22 15.03
C TYR A 419 -5.29 23.72 14.70
N VAL A 420 -4.99 23.36 13.45
CA VAL A 420 -4.81 21.95 13.05
C VAL A 420 -3.58 21.34 13.75
N ARG A 421 -2.52 22.12 13.96
CA ARG A 421 -1.31 21.71 14.68
C ARG A 421 -1.56 21.60 16.20
N SER A 422 -2.29 22.54 16.80
CA SER A 422 -2.54 22.63 18.25
C SER A 422 -3.71 21.80 18.75
N GLY A 423 -4.61 21.36 17.87
CA GLY A 423 -5.77 20.51 18.20
C GLY A 423 -5.43 19.10 18.71
N SER A 424 -4.15 18.78 18.93
CA SER A 424 -3.65 17.51 19.47
C SER A 424 -3.15 17.58 20.92
N THR A 425 -3.28 18.73 21.59
CA THR A 425 -3.13 18.81 23.05
C THR A 425 -4.46 19.23 23.66
N TYR A 426 -5.12 18.32 24.39
CA TYR A 426 -6.21 18.66 25.29
C TYR A 426 -5.77 19.80 26.22
N PRO A 427 -6.52 20.92 26.32
CA PRO A 427 -6.33 21.87 27.42
C PRO A 427 -7.09 21.31 28.62
N GLY A 428 -6.41 20.59 29.49
CA GLY A 428 -7.03 20.05 30.69
C GLY A 428 -6.02 19.39 31.60
N GLU A 429 -5.21 20.21 32.29
CA GLU A 429 -4.80 20.01 33.68
C GLU A 429 -4.01 21.26 34.13
N LEU A 430 -4.72 22.14 34.84
CA LEU A 430 -4.16 23.04 35.86
C LEU A 430 -4.29 22.33 37.20
#